data_AF-A0A954LQH6-F1
#
_entry.id   AF-A0A954LQH6-F1
#
_cell.length_a   1.000
_cell.length_b   1.000
_cell.length_c   1.000
_cell.angle_alpha   90.00
_cell.angle_beta   90.00
_cell.angle_gamma   90.00
#
_symmetry.space_group_name_H-M   'P 1'
#
loop_
_entity.id
_entity.type
_entity.pdbx_description
1 polymer ?
#
loop_
_entity_poly.entity_id
_entity_poly.type
_entity_poly.pdbx_seq_one_letter_code
_entity_poly.pdbx_strand_id
1 'polypeptide(L)' 'MSRDEDLSLLREYTQNESLIKHMFAVEAAMRAYARKLGEPEDKWGTVGLLHDFDYERWPDPPDHPLK' A
#
# COMPACT_ATOMS: atom_id res chain seq x y z
N MET A 1 0.70 11.42 7.46
CA MET A 1 1.08 11.50 6.05
C MET A 1 -0.19 11.82 5.27
N SER A 2 -0.08 12.71 4.29
CA SER A 2 -1.13 12.93 3.29
C SER A 2 -1.07 11.82 2.25
N ARG A 3 -2.19 11.57 1.55
CA ARG A 3 -2.23 10.58 0.49
C ARG A 3 -1.21 10.87 -0.63
N ASP A 4 -0.88 12.14 -0.86
CA ASP A 4 0.12 12.53 -1.87
C ASP A 4 1.55 12.19 -1.42
N GLU A 5 1.85 12.29 -0.13
CA GLU A 5 3.12 11.81 0.44
C GLU A 5 3.23 10.29 0.32
N ASP A 6 2.16 9.56 0.65
CA ASP A 6 2.11 8.10 0.53
C ASP A 6 2.29 7.64 -0.94
N LEU A 7 1.64 8.33 -1.89
CA LEU A 7 1.82 8.06 -3.32
C LEU A 7 3.23 8.35 -3.81
N SER A 8 3.85 9.43 -3.31
CA SER A 8 5.22 9.79 -3.68
C SER A 8 6.19 8.72 -3.19
N LEU A 9 5.99 8.21 -1.96
CA LEU A 9 6.79 7.12 -1.41
C LEU A 9 6.61 5.81 -2.18
N LEU A 10 5.37 5.42 -2.48
CA LEU A 10 5.09 4.24 -3.30
C LEU A 10 5.82 4.32 -4.66
N ARG A 11 5.71 5.46 -5.34
CA ARG A 11 6.36 5.68 -6.64
C ARG A 11 7.86 5.85 -6.55
N GLU A 12 8.42 6.11 -5.38
CA GLU A 12 9.86 6.07 -5.18
C GLU A 12 10.33 4.61 -5.17
N TYR A 13 9.69 3.77 -4.35
CA TYR A 13 10.16 2.39 -4.09
C TYR A 13 9.71 1.37 -5.13
N THR A 14 8.55 1.58 -5.75
CA THR A 14 7.97 0.68 -6.76
C THR A 14 7.87 1.41 -8.11
N GLN A 15 8.54 0.90 -9.14
CA GLN A 15 8.45 1.39 -10.53
C GLN A 15 7.58 0.49 -11.41
N ASN A 16 7.34 -0.75 -10.99
CA ASN A 16 6.52 -1.70 -11.72
C ASN A 16 5.04 -1.30 -11.67
N GLU A 17 4.50 -0.90 -12.83
CA GLU A 17 3.10 -0.49 -12.99
C GLU A 17 2.09 -1.56 -12.56
N SER A 18 2.43 -2.85 -12.63
CA SER A 18 1.55 -3.92 -12.15
C SER A 18 1.48 -3.96 -10.62
N LEU A 19 2.61 -3.72 -9.95
CA LEU A 19 2.67 -3.64 -8.49
C LEU A 19 1.98 -2.37 -7.98
N ILE A 20 2.16 -1.23 -8.65
CA ILE A 20 1.44 0.01 -8.33
C ILE A 20 -0.09 -0.20 -8.45
N LYS A 21 -0.56 -0.84 -9.53
CA LYS A 21 -1.99 -1.17 -9.69
C LYS A 21 -2.49 -2.12 -8.61
N HIS A 22 -1.65 -3.06 -8.16
CA HIS A 22 -1.97 -3.93 -7.04
C HIS A 22 -2.17 -3.13 -5.74
N MET A 23 -1.27 -2.21 -5.40
CA MET A 23 -1.43 -1.33 -4.24
C MET A 23 -2.72 -0.49 -4.30
N PHE A 24 -3.09 0.03 -5.48
CA PHE A 24 -4.36 0.75 -5.64
C PHE A 24 -5.59 -0.13 -5.45
N ALA A 25 -5.55 -1.39 -5.92
CA ALA A 25 -6.64 -2.33 -5.70
C ALA A 25 -6.80 -2.66 -4.21
N VAL A 26 -5.69 -2.81 -3.48
CA VAL A 26 -5.71 -3.07 -2.03
C VAL A 26 -6.17 -1.83 -1.25
N GLU A 27 -5.70 -0.62 -1.58
CA GLU A 27 -6.22 0.64 -1.03
C GLU A 27 -7.75 0.71 -1.17
N ALA A 28 -8.28 0.45 -2.37
CA ALA A 28 -9.70 0.51 -2.64
C ALA A 28 -10.50 -0.52 -1.80
N ALA A 29 -9.99 -1.75 -1.68
CA ALA A 29 -10.60 -2.79 -0.86
C ALA A 29 -10.59 -2.39 0.63
N MET A 30 -9.46 -1.90 1.14
CA MET A 30 -9.31 -1.47 2.54
C MET A 30 -10.27 -0.31 2.87
N ARG A 31 -10.38 0.69 1.99
CA ARG A 31 -11.35 1.79 2.16
C ARG A 31 -12.80 1.29 2.17
N ALA A 32 -13.14 0.31 1.33
CA ALA A 32 -14.48 -0.29 1.32
C ALA A 32 -14.79 -1.05 2.63
N TYR A 33 -13.82 -1.78 3.16
CA TYR A 33 -13.97 -2.45 4.46
C TYR A 33 -14.07 -1.46 5.60
N ALA A 34 -13.29 -0.38 5.60
CA ALA A 34 -13.37 0.66 6.62
C ALA A 34 -14.77 1.26 6.71
N ARG A 35 -15.37 1.64 5.56
CA ARG A 35 -16.76 2.12 5.49
C ARG A 35 -17.75 1.09 6.02
N LYS A 36 -17.58 -0.19 5.67
CA LYS A 36 -18.46 -1.28 6.11
C LYS A 36 -18.39 -1.51 7.63
N LEU A 37 -17.22 -1.32 8.23
CA LEU A 37 -16.96 -1.59 9.64
C LEU A 37 -17.09 -0.34 10.53
N GLY A 38 -17.31 0.84 9.95
CA GLY A 38 -17.35 2.11 10.69
C GLY A 38 -15.97 2.56 11.16
N GLU A 39 -14.91 2.11 10.50
CA GLU A 39 -13.52 2.38 10.84
C GLU A 39 -12.97 3.61 10.07
N PRO A 40 -11.84 4.20 10.51
CA PRO A 40 -11.25 5.36 9.84
C PRO A 40 -10.74 5.04 8.43
N GLU A 41 -11.48 5.49 7.41
CA GLU A 41 -11.22 5.16 6.00
C GLU A 41 -9.80 5.55 5.54
N ASP A 42 -9.34 6.75 5.88
CA ASP A 42 -8.03 7.22 5.40
C ASP A 42 -6.87 6.42 5.98
N LYS A 43 -6.99 6.01 7.25
CA LYS A 43 -5.98 5.15 7.89
C LYS A 43 -5.89 3.79 7.19
N TRP A 44 -7.04 3.20 6.87
CA TRP A 44 -7.11 1.93 6.15
C TRP A 44 -6.60 2.06 4.72
N GLY A 45 -6.90 3.18 4.06
CA GLY A 45 -6.39 3.52 2.73
C GLY A 45 -4.87 3.59 2.71
N THR A 46 -4.25 4.36 3.61
CA THR A 46 -2.78 4.46 3.73
C THR A 46 -2.14 3.09 3.98
N VAL A 47 -2.70 2.29 4.91
CA VAL A 47 -2.18 0.93 5.18
C VAL A 47 -2.25 0.04 3.94
N GLY A 48 -3.38 0.06 3.22
CA GLY A 48 -3.51 -0.72 1.99
C GLY A 48 -2.58 -0.27 0.86
N LEU A 49 -2.37 1.04 0.72
CA LEU A 49 -1.53 1.62 -0.32
C LEU A 49 -0.04 1.32 -0.12
N LEU A 50 0.41 1.27 1.14
CA LEU A 50 1.82 1.13 1.50
C LEU A 50 2.18 -0.24 2.09
N HIS A 51 1.30 -1.25 2.02
CA HIS A 51 1.56 -2.51 2.71
C HIS A 51 2.83 -3.24 2.25
N ASP A 52 3.12 -3.21 0.94
CA ASP A 52 4.26 -3.89 0.30
C ASP A 52 5.02 -2.94 -0.66
N PHE A 53 5.13 -1.65 -0.30
CA PHE A 53 5.72 -0.62 -1.19
C PHE A 53 7.21 -0.84 -1.51
N ASP A 54 7.90 -1.64 -0.70
CA ASP A 54 9.34 -1.92 -0.73
C ASP A 54 9.68 -3.28 -1.37
N TYR A 55 8.66 -4.11 -1.64
CA TYR A 55 8.79 -5.44 -2.23
C TYR A 55 9.61 -5.50 -3.52
N GLU A 56 9.47 -4.52 -4.41
CA GLU A 56 10.22 -4.51 -5.67
C GLU A 56 11.74 -4.40 -5.46
N ARG A 57 12.17 -3.64 -4.45
CA ARG A 57 13.60 -3.43 -4.14
C ARG A 57 14.17 -4.55 -3.29
N TRP A 58 13.35 -5.15 -2.43
CA TRP A 58 13.74 -6.22 -1.51
C TRP A 58 12.73 -7.36 -1.54
N PRO A 59 12.74 -8.21 -2.58
CA PRO A 59 11.81 -9.33 -2.67
C PRO A 59 12.21 -10.52 -1.78
N ASP A 60 13.47 -10.58 -1.35
CA ASP A 60 14.05 -11.74 -0.67
C ASP A 60 14.34 -11.49 0.82
N PRO A 61 14.29 -12.53 1.68
CA PRO A 61 14.74 -12.44 3.05
C PRO A 61 16.24 -12.10 3.14
N PRO A 62 16.69 -11.37 4.17
CA PRO A 62 15.98 -10.96 5.39
C PRO A 62 15.21 -9.63 5.28
N ASP A 63 15.22 -9.00 4.10
CA ASP A 63 14.81 -7.61 3.92
C ASP A 63 13.31 -7.45 3.62
N HIS A 64 12.57 -8.55 3.47
CA HIS A 64 11.10 -8.60 3.37
C HIS A 64 10.49 -9.42 4.51
N PRO A 65 9.33 -9.01 5.09
CA PRO A 65 8.60 -9.85 6.03
C PRO A 65 8.37 -11.26 5.47
N LEU A 66 8.96 -12.25 6.13
CA LEU A 66 8.61 -13.65 5.94
C LEU A 66 7.32 -13.94 6.71
N LYS A 67 6.54 -14.88 6.16
CA LYS A 67 5.30 -15.44 6.71
C LYS A 67 5.23 -15.51 8.24
#